data_AF-A0A1F7LNA2-F1
#
_entry.id   AF-A0A1F7LNA2-F1
#
_cell.length_a   1.000
_cell.length_b   1.000
_cell.length_c   1.000
_cell.angle_alpha   90.00
_cell.angle_beta   90.00
_cell.angle_gamma   90.00
#
_symmetry.space_group_name_H-M   'P 1'
#
loop_
_entity.id
_entity.type
_entity.pdbx_description
1 polymer ?
#
loop_
_entity_poly.entity_id
_entity_poly.type
_entity_poly.pdbx_seq_one_letter_code
_entity_poly.pdbx_strand_id
1 'polypeptide(L)'
;MKFLCLDCDAPMKLHETAGPDEGSLSVTFRCPECGFRVAMLTNPFETQMVKSLGVRVGGPAGPAQPFEQLRSALASPRPDAFAGEAEGPGCPFAATVGEGAVAPPAGAAWTPEAEARVERIPSFIRPPPGRRGRRRPRRGSSASPRSSA
;
A
#
# COMPACT_ATOMS: atom_id res chain seq x y z
N MET A 1 8.01 11.21 -19.19
CA MET A 1 8.32 12.15 -20.30
C MET A 1 7.14 12.18 -21.28
N LYS A 2 6.94 13.27 -22.01
CA LYS A 2 5.90 13.41 -23.07
C LYS A 2 6.61 13.66 -24.40
N PHE A 3 6.11 13.07 -25.49
CA PHE A 3 6.68 13.21 -26.83
C PHE A 3 5.63 13.73 -27.82
N LEU A 4 6.07 14.52 -28.80
CA LEU A 4 5.26 15.07 -29.88
C LEU A 4 5.76 14.48 -31.20
N CYS A 5 4.86 13.95 -32.03
CA CYS A 5 5.21 13.57 -33.39
C CYS A 5 5.21 14.81 -34.27
N LEU A 6 6.34 15.13 -34.91
CA LEU A 6 6.48 16.35 -35.71
C LEU A 6 5.72 16.27 -37.05
N ASP A 7 5.58 15.07 -37.62
CA ASP A 7 4.89 14.89 -38.91
C ASP A 7 3.37 15.05 -38.79
N CYS A 8 2.80 14.73 -37.62
CA CYS A 8 1.36 14.78 -37.39
C CYS A 8 0.93 15.86 -36.39
N ASP A 9 1.90 16.58 -35.81
CA ASP A 9 1.71 17.54 -34.71
C ASP A 9 0.82 17.00 -33.56
N ALA A 10 0.99 15.71 -33.24
CA ALA A 10 0.14 15.00 -32.30
C ALA A 10 0.92 14.44 -31.10
N PRO A 11 0.41 14.55 -29.85
CA PRO A 11 1.06 14.00 -28.68
C PRO A 11 1.09 12.47 -28.77
N MET A 12 2.28 11.89 -28.61
CA MET A 12 2.47 10.44 -28.63
C MET A 12 1.93 9.80 -27.35
N LYS A 13 1.42 8.58 -27.47
CA LYS A 13 0.85 7.79 -26.36
C LYS A 13 1.82 6.69 -25.93
N LEU A 14 1.81 6.34 -24.64
CA LEU A 14 2.52 5.16 -24.14
C LEU A 14 1.93 3.93 -24.84
N HIS A 15 2.78 3.16 -25.49
CA HIS A 15 2.42 1.92 -26.17
C HIS A 15 2.74 0.71 -25.31
N GLU A 16 3.95 0.67 -24.75
CA GLU A 16 4.44 -0.49 -24.02
C GLU A 16 5.52 -0.09 -23.02
N THR A 17 5.58 -0.83 -21.92
CA THR A 17 6.66 -0.77 -20.94
C THR A 17 7.12 -2.20 -20.72
N ALA A 18 8.37 -2.50 -21.05
CA ALA A 18 8.91 -3.86 -20.98
C ALA A 18 10.21 -3.90 -20.18
N GLY A 19 10.49 -5.06 -19.57
CA GLY A 19 11.54 -5.21 -18.57
C GLY A 19 11.11 -4.70 -17.20
N PRO A 20 12.01 -4.74 -16.19
CA PRO A 20 13.45 -4.54 -16.32
C PRO A 20 14.28 -5.81 -16.53
N ASP A 21 14.60 -6.13 -17.79
CA ASP A 21 15.41 -7.29 -18.21
C ASP A 21 16.89 -6.91 -18.13
N GLU A 22 17.69 -7.77 -17.49
CA GLU A 22 19.10 -7.49 -17.13
C GLU A 22 19.29 -6.15 -16.39
N GLY A 23 18.23 -5.66 -15.74
CA GLY A 23 18.22 -4.36 -15.06
C GLY A 23 17.88 -3.18 -15.97
N SER A 24 17.72 -3.32 -17.29
CA SER A 24 17.29 -2.23 -18.16
C SER A 24 15.76 -2.22 -18.37
N LEU A 25 15.13 -1.05 -18.30
CA LEU A 25 13.72 -0.85 -18.60
C LEU A 25 13.57 -0.21 -19.98
N SER A 26 12.65 -0.72 -20.79
CA SER A 26 12.26 -0.08 -22.04
C SER A 26 10.86 0.54 -21.94
N VAL A 27 10.71 1.75 -22.45
CA VAL A 27 9.44 2.48 -22.50
C VAL A 27 9.20 2.95 -23.93
N THR A 28 8.19 2.40 -24.59
CA THR A 28 7.87 2.71 -25.99
C THR A 28 6.67 3.63 -26.09
N PHE A 29 6.81 4.70 -26.86
CA PHE A 29 5.75 5.63 -27.22
C PHE A 29 5.40 5.49 -28.70
N ARG A 30 4.12 5.67 -29.05
CA ARG A 30 3.61 5.57 -30.41
C ARG A 30 2.75 6.79 -30.76
N CYS A 31 2.96 7.33 -31.97
CA CYS A 31 2.05 8.31 -32.56
C CYS A 31 0.72 7.61 -32.95
N PRO A 32 -0.44 8.12 -32.50
CA PRO A 32 -1.73 7.50 -32.82
C PRO A 32 -2.11 7.61 -34.31
N GLU A 33 -1.60 8.62 -35.01
CA GLU A 33 -1.95 8.91 -36.40
C GLU A 33 -1.12 8.08 -37.39
N CYS A 34 0.21 8.28 -37.43
CA CYS A 34 1.09 7.63 -38.39
C CYS A 34 1.77 6.35 -37.88
N GLY A 35 1.65 6.05 -36.58
CA GLY A 35 2.26 4.87 -35.98
C GLY A 35 3.78 4.94 -35.75
N PHE A 36 4.42 6.10 -35.94
CA PHE A 36 5.82 6.32 -35.59
C PHE A 36 6.09 5.96 -34.12
N ARG A 37 7.23 5.31 -33.84
CA ARG A 37 7.57 4.77 -32.51
C ARG A 37 8.93 5.25 -32.05
N VAL A 38 9.04 5.54 -30.76
CA VAL A 38 10.29 5.85 -30.07
C VAL A 38 10.34 5.02 -28.80
N ALA A 39 11.48 4.38 -28.55
CA ALA A 39 11.73 3.63 -27.33
C ALA A 39 12.82 4.32 -26.50
N MET A 40 12.56 4.52 -25.21
CA MET A 40 13.56 4.87 -24.23
C MET A 40 14.09 3.59 -23.61
N LEU A 41 15.41 3.45 -23.54
CA LEU A 41 16.07 2.35 -22.82
C LEU A 41 16.80 2.95 -21.61
N THR A 42 16.42 2.56 -20.41
CA THR A 42 17.08 3.02 -19.19
C THR A 42 18.38 2.26 -18.95
N ASN A 43 19.32 2.92 -18.28
CA ASN A 43 20.56 2.30 -17.88
C ASN A 43 20.30 1.20 -16.82
N PRO A 44 20.92 0.01 -16.95
CA PRO A 44 20.84 -1.03 -15.92
C PRO A 44 21.18 -0.55 -14.51
N PHE A 45 22.24 0.25 -14.34
CA PHE A 45 22.69 0.70 -13.02
C PHE A 45 21.67 1.64 -12.35
N GLU A 46 21.08 2.55 -13.12
CA GLU A 46 20.07 3.47 -12.61
C GLU A 46 18.81 2.74 -12.16
N THR A 47 18.33 1.80 -12.97
CA THR A 47 17.10 1.06 -12.65
C THR A 47 17.31 0.12 -11.46
N GLN A 48 18.50 -0.48 -11.33
CA GLN A 48 18.87 -1.28 -10.14
C GLN A 48 18.90 -0.43 -8.87
N MET A 49 19.44 0.78 -8.93
CA MET A 49 19.43 1.72 -7.81
C MET A 49 17.99 2.13 -7.42
N VAL A 50 17.12 2.43 -8.39
CA VAL A 50 15.72 2.78 -8.10
C VAL A 50 14.95 1.60 -7.50
N LYS A 51 15.24 0.37 -7.95
CA LYS A 51 14.70 -0.85 -7.34
C LYS A 51 15.17 -1.03 -5.89
N SER A 52 16.44 -0.79 -5.57
CA SER A 52 16.94 -0.94 -4.19
C SER A 52 16.31 0.07 -3.23
N LEU A 53 15.86 1.22 -3.74
CA LEU A 53 15.08 2.20 -2.97
C LEU A 53 13.62 1.77 -2.73
N GLY A 54 13.19 0.61 -3.25
CA GLY A 54 11.83 0.07 -3.07
C GLY A 54 10.76 0.82 -3.87
N VAL A 55 11.16 1.69 -4.80
CA VAL A 55 10.24 2.44 -5.66
C VAL A 55 9.81 1.56 -6.82
N ARG A 56 8.51 1.43 -7.03
CA ARG A 56 7.96 0.71 -8.19
C ARG A 56 8.15 1.51 -9.47
N VAL A 57 8.79 0.86 -10.43
CA VAL A 57 8.99 1.37 -11.79
C VAL A 57 7.94 0.71 -12.69
N GLY A 58 7.22 1.52 -13.49
CA GLY A 58 6.19 1.00 -14.42
C GLY A 58 4.82 0.73 -13.78
N GLY A 59 4.24 1.74 -13.10
CA GLY A 59 2.87 1.66 -12.59
C GLY A 59 1.80 1.60 -13.70
N PRO A 60 0.58 1.15 -13.38
CA PRO A 60 -0.49 1.01 -14.38
C PRO A 60 -0.82 2.34 -15.05
N ALA A 61 -1.17 2.30 -16.33
CA ALA A 61 -1.54 3.47 -17.14
C ALA A 61 -2.94 4.06 -16.79
N GLY A 62 -3.39 3.88 -15.55
CA GLY A 62 -4.67 4.39 -15.04
C GLY A 62 -4.49 5.61 -14.14
N PRO A 63 -5.56 6.36 -13.83
CA PRO A 63 -5.49 7.44 -12.86
C PRO A 63 -5.09 6.89 -11.48
N ALA A 64 -4.13 7.55 -10.84
CA ALA A 64 -3.65 7.18 -9.52
C ALA A 64 -4.81 7.12 -8.54
N GLN A 65 -5.01 5.95 -7.91
CA GLN A 65 -6.07 5.76 -6.94
C GLN A 65 -5.64 6.35 -5.59
N PRO A 66 -6.57 6.87 -4.76
CA PRO A 66 -6.21 7.33 -3.41
C PRO A 66 -5.47 6.23 -2.65
N PHE A 67 -4.41 6.55 -1.91
CA PHE A 67 -3.64 5.59 -1.11
C PHE A 67 -3.24 4.28 -1.83
N GLU A 68 -3.06 4.30 -3.15
CA GLU A 68 -2.77 3.11 -3.96
C GLU A 68 -1.53 2.34 -3.46
N GLN A 69 -0.50 3.08 -3.03
CA GLN A 69 0.71 2.51 -2.44
C GLN A 69 0.41 1.71 -1.16
N LEU A 70 -0.37 2.29 -0.23
CA LEU A 70 -0.78 1.62 0.99
C LEU A 70 -1.67 0.40 0.70
N ARG A 71 -2.63 0.55 -0.22
CA ARG A 71 -3.52 -0.55 -0.63
C ARG A 71 -2.74 -1.73 -1.20
N SER A 72 -1.74 -1.45 -2.03
CA SER A 72 -0.90 -2.51 -2.58
C SER A 72 0.02 -3.14 -1.54
N ALA A 73 0.56 -2.38 -0.58
CA ALA A 73 1.34 -2.96 0.52
C ALA A 73 0.49 -3.92 1.37
N LEU A 74 -0.80 -3.63 1.53
CA LEU A 74 -1.75 -4.48 2.25
C LEU A 74 -2.26 -5.68 1.42
N ALA A 75 -2.21 -5.60 0.09
CA ALA A 75 -2.66 -6.67 -0.80
C ALA A 75 -1.69 -7.86 -0.85
N SER A 76 -0.43 -7.65 -0.48
CA SER A 76 0.59 -8.71 -0.36
C SER A 76 1.14 -8.74 1.07
N PRO A 77 0.33 -9.20 2.05
CA PRO A 77 0.82 -9.34 3.41
C PRO A 77 1.93 -10.39 3.45
N ARG A 78 3.05 -10.04 4.10
CA ARG A 78 4.09 -11.01 4.43
C ARG A 78 3.47 -12.09 5.35
N PRO A 79 3.64 -13.39 5.05
CA PRO A 79 3.00 -14.48 5.81
C PRO A 79 3.45 -14.54 7.28
N ASP A 80 4.59 -13.95 7.57
CA ASP A 80 5.29 -13.85 8.85
C ASP A 80 5.13 -12.47 9.52
N ALA A 81 4.31 -11.56 8.98
CA ALA A 81 4.13 -10.20 9.52
C ALA A 81 3.64 -10.15 10.98
N PHE A 82 3.12 -11.27 11.51
CA PHE A 82 2.66 -11.42 12.89
C PHE A 82 3.35 -12.59 13.62
N ALA A 83 4.29 -13.27 12.99
CA ALA A 83 5.13 -14.28 13.64
C ALA A 83 6.29 -13.53 14.30
N GLY A 84 6.13 -13.26 15.60
CA GLY A 84 7.10 -12.53 16.39
C GLY A 84 8.31 -13.39 16.74
N GLU A 85 9.24 -13.53 15.81
CA GLU A 85 10.65 -13.73 16.13
C GLU A 85 11.40 -12.52 15.56
N ALA A 86 12.01 -11.75 16.47
CA ALA A 86 12.71 -10.51 16.17
C ALA A 86 14.04 -10.78 15.49
N GLU A 87 14.02 -11.30 14.25
CA GLU A 87 15.22 -11.36 13.40
C GLU A 87 14.85 -11.08 11.95
N GLY A 88 14.52 -9.82 11.70
CA GLY A 88 14.26 -9.24 10.39
C GLY A 88 14.24 -7.71 10.55
N PRO A 89 14.35 -6.90 9.47
CA PRO A 89 14.50 -5.45 9.57
C PRO A 89 13.19 -4.84 10.10
N GLY A 90 13.07 -4.87 11.42
CA GLY A 90 11.94 -4.41 12.19
C GLY A 90 11.91 -2.90 12.21
N CYS A 91 10.70 -2.36 12.39
CA CYS A 91 10.49 -0.95 12.68
C CYS A 91 11.47 -0.53 13.80
N PRO A 92 12.34 0.47 13.56
CA PRO A 92 13.38 0.86 14.51
C PRO A 92 12.83 1.38 15.86
N PHE A 93 11.51 1.55 15.96
CA PHE A 93 10.79 1.99 17.15
C PHE A 93 10.15 0.84 17.94
N ALA A 94 10.18 -0.41 17.47
CA ALA A 94 9.59 -1.54 18.20
C ALA A 94 10.38 -1.87 19.48
N ALA A 95 11.70 -1.70 19.44
CA ALA A 95 12.59 -1.94 20.58
C ALA A 95 12.28 -1.01 21.77
N THR A 96 11.87 0.23 21.53
CA THR A 96 11.62 1.20 22.61
C THR A 96 10.27 1.02 23.31
N VAL A 97 9.34 0.26 22.72
CA VAL A 97 8.02 -0.05 23.33
C VAL A 97 8.07 -1.34 24.14
N GLY A 98 9.01 -2.25 23.84
CA GLY A 98 9.16 -3.53 24.54
C GLY A 98 9.72 -3.42 25.95
N GLU A 99 10.66 -2.50 26.19
CA GLU A 99 11.41 -2.43 27.47
C GLU A 99 10.68 -1.67 28.61
N GLY A 100 9.50 -1.10 28.36
CA GLY A 100 8.76 -0.33 29.38
C GLY A 100 7.25 -0.48 29.37
N ALA A 101 6.69 -1.34 28.50
CA ALA A 101 5.25 -1.55 28.44
C ALA A 101 4.79 -2.45 29.60
N VAL A 102 4.37 -1.85 30.71
CA VAL A 102 3.41 -2.47 31.62
C VAL A 102 2.24 -2.94 30.76
N ALA A 103 1.89 -4.22 30.83
CA ALA A 103 0.73 -4.77 30.14
C ALA A 103 -0.47 -3.85 30.40
N PRO A 104 -1.14 -3.32 29.36
CA PRO A 104 -2.23 -2.37 29.57
C PRO A 104 -3.27 -3.05 30.46
N PRO A 105 -3.74 -2.40 31.54
CA PRO A 105 -4.80 -2.96 32.38
C PRO A 105 -5.98 -3.34 31.48
N ALA A 106 -6.58 -4.50 31.73
CA ALA A 106 -7.74 -4.97 30.99
C ALA A 106 -8.86 -3.93 31.10
N GLY A 107 -9.00 -3.09 30.07
CA GLY A 107 -9.84 -1.90 30.08
C GLY A 107 -9.08 -0.67 30.56
N ALA A 108 -8.45 0.04 29.64
CA ALA A 108 -7.99 1.40 29.90
C ALA A 108 -9.21 2.28 30.20
N ALA A 109 -9.44 2.55 31.49
CA ALA A 109 -10.44 3.53 31.92
C ALA A 109 -9.95 4.92 31.52
N TRP A 110 -10.85 5.72 30.92
CA TRP A 110 -10.53 7.09 30.56
C TRP A 110 -10.45 7.92 31.83
N THR A 111 -9.45 8.81 31.92
CA THR A 111 -9.42 9.80 32.98
C THR A 111 -10.58 10.79 32.80
N PRO A 112 -11.09 11.41 33.88
CA PRO A 112 -12.17 12.40 33.78
C PRO A 112 -11.80 13.57 32.86
N GLU A 113 -10.52 13.95 32.82
CA GLU A 113 -10.02 14.96 31.89
C GLU A 113 -10.09 14.50 30.43
N ALA A 114 -9.80 13.23 30.15
CA ALA A 114 -9.93 12.68 28.80
C ALA A 114 -11.40 12.63 28.35
N GLU A 115 -12.34 12.37 29.26
CA GLU A 115 -13.78 12.45 28.97
C GLU A 115 -14.22 13.88 28.65
N ALA A 116 -13.75 14.87 29.42
CA ALA A 116 -14.05 16.28 29.15
C ALA A 116 -13.52 16.75 27.79
N ARG A 117 -12.37 16.24 27.34
CA ARG A 117 -11.84 16.52 25.99
C ARG A 117 -12.72 15.93 24.88
N VAL A 118 -13.31 14.75 25.10
CA VAL A 118 -14.25 14.13 24.15
C VAL A 118 -15.53 14.94 24.05
N GLU A 119 -16.02 15.49 25.16
CA GLU A 119 -17.22 16.33 25.15
C GLU A 119 -17.02 17.65 24.39
N ARG A 120 -15.77 18.14 24.31
CA ARG A 120 -15.43 19.31 23.50
C ARG A 120 -15.39 19.04 21.99
N ILE A 121 -15.39 17.77 21.55
CA ILE A 121 -15.37 17.41 20.13
C ILE A 121 -16.74 17.75 19.51
N PRO A 122 -16.79 18.53 18.41
CA PRO A 122 -18.03 18.82 17.68
C PRO A 122 -18.79 17.54 17.29
N SER A 123 -20.12 17.60 17.33
CA SER A 123 -21.00 16.44 17.19
C SER A 123 -20.84 15.67 15.87
N PHE A 124 -20.51 16.35 14.77
CA PHE A 124 -20.32 15.72 13.46
C PHE A 124 -19.05 14.86 13.34
N ILE A 125 -18.09 14.98 14.29
CA ILE A 125 -16.87 14.17 14.36
C ILE A 125 -16.99 13.08 15.45
N ARG A 126 -17.96 13.20 16.36
CA ARG A 126 -18.15 12.25 17.46
C ARG A 126 -18.72 10.94 16.92
N PRO A 127 -18.05 9.79 17.08
CA PRO A 127 -18.62 8.50 16.70
C PRO A 127 -19.88 8.22 17.53
N PRO A 128 -20.91 7.55 16.96
CA PRO A 128 -22.16 7.29 17.67
C PRO A 128 -21.90 6.50 18.97
N PRO A 129 -22.60 6.83 20.07
CA PRO A 129 -22.42 6.16 21.35
C PRO A 129 -22.83 4.70 21.22
N GLY A 130 -21.84 3.79 21.30
CA GLY A 130 -22.07 2.34 21.16
C GLY A 130 -20.97 1.55 20.46
N ARG A 131 -20.00 2.22 19.81
CA ARG A 131 -18.83 1.56 19.17
C ARG A 131 -17.57 1.53 20.03
N ARG A 132 -17.70 1.63 21.36
CA ARG A 132 -16.57 1.40 22.28
C ARG A 132 -16.41 -0.12 22.48
N GLY A 133 -15.34 -0.68 21.94
CA GLY A 133 -14.69 -1.88 22.50
C GLY A 133 -15.38 -3.24 22.38
N ARG A 134 -16.46 -3.43 21.60
CA ARG A 134 -16.93 -4.81 21.32
C ARG A 134 -15.99 -5.48 20.33
N ARG A 135 -15.02 -6.27 20.84
CA ARG A 135 -14.38 -7.34 20.07
C ARG A 135 -15.51 -8.15 19.43
N ARG A 136 -15.60 -8.09 18.10
CA ARG A 136 -16.51 -8.94 17.34
C ARG A 136 -16.06 -10.38 17.60
N PRO A 137 -16.85 -11.26 18.24
CA PRO A 137 -16.44 -12.65 18.38
C PRO A 137 -16.22 -13.21 16.98
N ARG A 138 -15.06 -13.85 16.77
CA ARG A 138 -14.79 -14.67 15.58
C ARG A 138 -16.00 -15.59 15.43
N ARG A 139 -16.74 -15.46 14.33
CA ARG A 139 -17.76 -16.45 13.96
C ARG A 139 -17.01 -17.77 13.84
N GLY A 140 -17.21 -18.64 14.83
CA GLY A 140 -16.75 -20.01 14.77
C GLY A 140 -17.29 -20.64 13.50
N SER A 141 -16.39 -21.28 12.77
CA SER A 141 -16.72 -22.18 11.67
C SER A 141 -17.64 -23.27 12.22
N SER A 142 -18.95 -23.14 12.01
CA SER A 142 -19.88 -24.24 12.22
C SER A 142 -19.68 -25.22 11.07
N ALA A 143 -18.95 -26.30 11.37
CA ALA A 143 -18.87 -27.47 10.51
C ALA A 143 -20.28 -27.91 10.12
N SER A 144 -20.51 -27.98 8.81
CA SER A 144 -21.71 -28.56 8.23
C SER A 144 -21.60 -30.08 8.36
N PRO A 145 -22.54 -30.78 9.03
CA PRO A 145 -22.53 -32.24 9.01
C PRO A 145 -22.97 -32.70 7.62
N ARG A 146 -22.10 -33.49 6.98
CA ARG A 146 -22.38 -34.19 5.72
C ARG A 146 -23.62 -35.07 5.89
N SER A 147 -24.58 -34.94 4.98
CA SER A 147 -25.64 -35.92 4.77
C SER A 147 -25.05 -37.30 4.50
N SER A 148 -25.58 -38.30 5.19
CA SER A 148 -25.46 -39.72 4.86
C SER A 148 -26.84 -40.33 5.00
N ALA A 149 -27.50 -40.56 3.87
CA ALA A 149 -28.52 -41.57 3.57
C ALA A 149 -29.05 -41.31 2.16
#